data_AF-A0A165CZ40-F1
#
_entry.id   AF-A0A165CZ40-F1
#
_cell.length_a   1.000
_cell.length_b   1.000
_cell.length_c   1.000
_cell.angle_alpha   90.00
_cell.angle_beta   90.00
_cell.angle_gamma   90.00
#
_symmetry.space_group_name_H-M   'P 1'
#
loop_
_entity.id
_entity.type
_entity.pdbx_description
1 polymer ?
#
loop_
_entity_poly.entity_id
_entity_poly.type
_entity_poly.pdbx_seq_one_letter_code
_entity_poly.pdbx_strand_id
1 'polypeptide(L)'
;LTVQSCIDKCDSLGLALAGLEFGQECFCGNAILNDQQLIPRVNCTTACTGNAKQACGGAGAINLYLNLLKPFVTLGPPFMVTRFKQWKFLECTQDDVANRQLPTLMDSIPHEQMSVQRCLDACAAGGFSVGALQFAQECWCGNVALPFPSVDQAKCNSPCTDEANEFCGGPGFNQVYFLPSANFTTS
;
A
#
# COMPACT_ATOMS: atom_id res chain seq x y z
N LEU A 1 -0.11 24.65 -14.50
CA LEU A 1 0.19 23.29 -15.01
C LEU A 1 -0.14 23.19 -16.50
N THR A 2 0.72 22.59 -17.32
CA THR A 2 0.42 22.12 -18.70
C THR A 2 0.58 20.59 -18.78
N VAL A 3 0.01 19.95 -19.81
CA VAL A 3 0.22 18.51 -20.06
C VAL A 3 1.70 18.18 -20.12
N GLN A 4 2.46 18.91 -20.94
CA GLN A 4 3.89 18.66 -21.12
C GLN A 4 4.67 18.84 -19.81
N SER A 5 4.37 19.88 -19.02
CA SER A 5 5.09 20.10 -17.75
C SER A 5 4.88 18.97 -16.73
N CYS A 6 3.74 18.27 -16.77
CA CYS A 6 3.52 17.11 -15.92
C CYS A 6 4.29 15.89 -16.42
N ILE A 7 4.24 15.64 -17.73
CA ILE A 7 4.99 14.55 -18.38
C ILE A 7 6.48 14.70 -18.09
N ASP A 8 7.05 15.88 -18.36
CA ASP A 8 8.48 16.15 -18.15
C ASP A 8 8.88 15.95 -16.68
N LYS A 9 8.03 16.38 -15.74
CA LYS A 9 8.24 16.17 -14.31
C LYS A 9 8.29 14.68 -13.98
N CYS A 10 7.27 13.91 -14.36
CA CYS A 10 7.25 12.46 -14.09
C CYS A 10 8.40 11.74 -14.79
N ASP A 11 8.78 12.21 -15.98
CA ASP A 11 9.89 11.63 -16.71
C ASP A 11 11.23 11.84 -16.01
N SER A 12 11.47 13.04 -15.47
CA SER A 12 12.66 13.35 -14.67
C SER A 12 12.76 12.55 -13.36
N LEU A 13 11.62 12.07 -12.85
CA LEU A 13 11.57 11.17 -11.68
C LEU A 13 11.78 9.71 -12.07
N GLY A 14 11.99 9.40 -13.34
CA GLY A 14 12.12 8.02 -13.82
C GLY A 14 10.80 7.25 -13.82
N LEU A 15 9.66 7.93 -13.68
CA LEU A 15 8.34 7.32 -13.61
C LEU A 15 7.71 7.22 -15.01
N ALA A 16 6.91 6.19 -15.25
CA ALA A 16 6.32 5.84 -16.54
C ALA A 16 4.97 6.55 -16.79
N LEU A 17 4.23 6.88 -15.73
CA LEU A 17 2.90 7.48 -15.81
C LEU A 17 2.94 8.93 -15.34
N ALA A 18 2.30 9.79 -16.13
CA ALA A 18 1.92 11.14 -15.74
C ALA A 18 0.38 11.24 -15.76
N GLY A 19 -0.20 11.63 -14.63
CA GLY A 19 -1.63 11.79 -14.45
C GLY A 19 -1.98 13.24 -14.13
N LEU A 20 -2.96 13.80 -14.86
CA LEU A 20 -3.41 15.18 -14.63
C LEU A 20 -4.86 15.20 -14.18
N GLU A 21 -5.11 15.89 -13.06
CA GLU A 21 -6.42 16.03 -12.45
C GLU A 21 -6.75 17.50 -12.18
N PHE A 22 -8.05 17.81 -12.25
CA PHE A 22 -8.62 19.09 -11.84
C PHE A 22 -7.93 20.35 -12.39
N GLY A 23 -7.31 20.27 -13.57
CA GLY A 23 -6.67 21.40 -14.25
C GLY A 23 -5.30 21.82 -13.71
N GLN A 24 -4.90 21.34 -12.53
CA GLN A 24 -3.75 21.87 -11.80
C GLN A 24 -2.92 20.83 -11.06
N GLU A 25 -3.43 19.61 -10.90
CA GLU A 25 -2.76 18.55 -10.17
C GLU A 25 -2.00 17.64 -11.14
N CYS A 26 -0.81 17.21 -10.70
CA CYS A 26 0.07 16.34 -11.46
C CYS A 26 0.57 15.21 -10.57
N PHE A 27 0.18 13.99 -10.94
CA PHE A 27 0.52 12.75 -10.27
C PHE A 27 1.52 11.98 -11.14
N CYS A 28 2.50 11.36 -10.50
CA CYS A 28 3.48 10.52 -11.18
C CYS A 28 3.47 9.14 -10.56
N GLY A 29 3.65 8.10 -11.36
CA GLY A 29 3.70 6.73 -10.84
C GLY A 29 4.20 5.70 -11.86
N ASN A 30 4.36 4.48 -11.39
CA ASN A 30 4.68 3.30 -12.20
C ASN A 30 3.60 2.22 -12.12
N ALA A 31 2.48 2.52 -11.47
CA ALA A 31 1.39 1.58 -11.30
C ALA A 31 0.03 2.26 -11.54
N ILE A 32 -0.87 1.54 -12.21
CA ILE A 32 -2.31 1.81 -12.15
C ILE A 32 -2.86 0.92 -11.05
N LEU A 33 -3.40 1.52 -9.98
CA LEU A 33 -3.92 0.80 -8.83
C LEU A 33 -5.39 0.41 -9.04
N ASN A 34 -5.85 -0.63 -8.34
CA ASN A 34 -7.26 -1.02 -8.25
C ASN A 34 -7.94 -1.35 -9.58
N ASP A 35 -7.18 -1.72 -10.61
CA ASP A 35 -7.71 -1.97 -11.96
C ASP A 35 -8.71 -0.88 -12.42
N GLN A 36 -8.32 0.40 -12.21
CA GLN A 36 -9.21 1.52 -12.51
C GLN A 36 -9.71 1.46 -13.96
N GLN A 37 -11.03 1.52 -14.10
CA GLN A 37 -11.71 1.43 -15.39
C GLN A 37 -11.67 2.77 -16.13
N LEU A 38 -11.67 2.70 -17.46
CA LEU A 38 -11.79 3.88 -18.31
C LEU A 38 -13.15 4.55 -18.09
N ILE A 39 -13.11 5.84 -17.75
CA ILE A 39 -14.30 6.68 -17.64
C ILE A 39 -14.55 7.45 -18.95
N PRO A 40 -15.78 7.96 -19.18
CA PRO A 40 -16.08 8.75 -20.36
C PRO A 40 -15.19 9.99 -20.48
N ARG A 41 -14.69 10.26 -21.69
CA ARG A 41 -13.78 11.39 -21.96
C ARG A 41 -14.33 12.75 -21.53
N VAL A 42 -15.65 12.92 -21.51
CA VAL A 42 -16.30 14.17 -21.08
C VAL A 42 -15.96 14.56 -19.64
N ASN A 43 -15.69 13.56 -18.78
CA ASN A 43 -15.28 13.77 -17.39
C ASN A 43 -13.83 14.28 -17.27
N CYS A 44 -13.01 14.15 -18.31
CA CYS A 44 -11.60 14.56 -18.33
C CYS A 44 -11.37 15.78 -19.25
N THR A 45 -12.17 16.84 -19.09
CA THR A 45 -12.14 18.02 -19.96
C THR A 45 -11.78 19.33 -19.25
N THR A 46 -11.49 19.31 -17.95
CA THR A 46 -11.05 20.50 -17.21
C THR A 46 -9.78 21.07 -17.82
N ALA A 47 -9.83 22.35 -18.14
CA ALA A 47 -8.73 23.05 -18.79
C ALA A 47 -7.49 23.14 -17.88
N CYS A 48 -6.31 22.97 -18.47
CA CYS A 48 -5.06 23.15 -17.73
C CYS A 48 -4.84 24.62 -17.34
N THR A 49 -4.48 24.87 -16.08
CA THR A 49 -4.19 26.23 -15.54
C THR A 49 -3.08 26.97 -16.27
N GLY A 50 -2.14 26.26 -16.89
CA GLY A 50 -1.04 26.83 -17.68
C GLY A 50 -1.31 26.88 -19.18
N ASN A 51 -2.37 26.22 -19.68
CA ASN A 51 -2.77 26.27 -21.08
C ASN A 51 -4.23 25.81 -21.23
N ALA A 52 -5.15 26.75 -21.38
CA ALA A 52 -6.58 26.45 -21.47
C ALA A 52 -7.00 25.64 -22.72
N LYS A 53 -6.10 25.45 -23.69
CA LYS A 53 -6.34 24.61 -24.88
C LYS A 53 -6.07 23.12 -24.64
N GLN A 54 -5.53 22.77 -23.48
CA GLN A 54 -5.22 21.40 -23.09
C GLN A 54 -6.21 20.92 -22.01
N ALA A 55 -6.54 19.63 -22.05
CA ALA A 55 -7.33 18.97 -21.01
C ALA A 55 -6.40 18.36 -19.95
N CYS A 56 -6.71 18.61 -18.68
CA CYS A 56 -5.96 18.19 -17.50
C CYS A 56 -6.90 17.54 -16.48
N GLY A 57 -7.62 16.51 -16.91
CA GLY A 57 -8.52 15.73 -16.08
C GLY A 57 -9.86 16.41 -15.79
N GLY A 58 -10.39 16.18 -14.60
CA GLY A 58 -11.64 16.69 -14.06
C GLY A 58 -11.72 16.39 -12.57
N ALA A 59 -12.89 16.60 -11.94
CA ALA A 59 -13.06 16.25 -10.54
C ALA A 59 -13.17 14.71 -10.38
N GLY A 60 -12.20 14.08 -9.71
CA GLY A 60 -12.14 12.61 -9.59
C GLY A 60 -11.87 11.92 -10.92
N ALA A 61 -11.26 12.63 -11.87
CA ALA A 61 -11.11 12.17 -13.26
C ALA A 61 -9.72 12.54 -13.78
N ILE A 62 -8.90 11.54 -14.08
CA ILE A 62 -7.49 11.73 -14.43
C ILE A 62 -7.25 11.47 -15.92
N ASN A 63 -6.54 12.38 -16.59
CA ASN A 63 -5.93 12.05 -17.88
C ASN A 63 -4.57 11.39 -17.62
N LEU A 64 -4.39 10.15 -18.08
CA LEU A 64 -3.13 9.42 -17.98
C LEU A 64 -2.34 9.49 -19.29
N TYR A 65 -1.04 9.74 -19.16
CA TYR A 65 -0.05 9.71 -20.22
C TYR A 65 1.03 8.70 -19.84
N LEU A 66 1.31 7.76 -20.75
CA LEU A 66 2.24 6.66 -20.54
C LEU A 66 3.50 6.85 -21.40
N ASN A 67 4.66 6.78 -20.76
CA ASN A 67 5.94 6.63 -21.42
C ASN A 67 6.21 5.13 -21.66
N LEU A 68 6.04 4.69 -22.91
CA LEU A 68 6.22 3.29 -23.32
C LEU A 68 7.67 2.77 -23.22
N LEU A 69 8.63 3.64 -22.94
CA LEU A 69 10.04 3.26 -22.74
C LEU A 69 10.37 2.87 -21.30
N LYS A 70 9.42 3.04 -20.37
CA LYS A 70 9.60 2.75 -18.95
C LYS A 70 8.64 1.63 -18.50
N PRO A 71 9.07 0.76 -17.58
CA PRO A 71 8.21 -0.28 -17.05
C PRO A 71 7.06 0.34 -16.23
N PHE A 72 5.87 -0.20 -16.39
CA PHE A 72 4.74 0.06 -15.50
C PHE A 72 3.95 -1.23 -15.28
N VAL A 73 3.19 -1.28 -14.20
CA VAL A 73 2.33 -2.42 -13.86
C VAL A 73 0.88 -1.97 -13.68
N THR A 74 -0.07 -2.85 -13.97
CA THR A 74 -1.44 -2.69 -13.49
C THR A 74 -1.62 -3.59 -12.30
N LEU A 75 -1.93 -2.99 -11.15
CA LEU A 75 -2.22 -3.68 -9.92
C LEU A 75 -3.73 -3.79 -9.77
N GLY A 76 -4.21 -5.02 -9.55
CA GLY A 76 -5.61 -5.25 -9.18
C GLY A 76 -5.95 -4.63 -7.83
N PRO A 77 -7.22 -4.74 -7.39
CA PRO A 77 -7.62 -4.38 -6.04
C PRO A 77 -6.71 -5.07 -5.01
N PRO A 78 -6.30 -4.38 -3.93
CA PRO A 78 -5.47 -4.99 -2.93
C PRO A 78 -6.14 -6.23 -2.35
N PHE A 79 -5.34 -7.25 -2.10
CA PHE A 79 -5.80 -8.52 -1.57
C PHE A 79 -5.14 -8.82 -0.23
N MET A 80 -5.78 -9.68 0.55
CA MET A 80 -5.18 -10.17 1.78
C MET A 80 -4.19 -11.28 1.47
N VAL A 81 -2.91 -11.06 1.76
CA VAL A 81 -1.90 -12.11 1.67
C VAL A 81 -2.19 -13.14 2.75
N THR A 82 -2.75 -14.29 2.38
CA THR A 82 -3.09 -15.31 3.37
C THR A 82 -1.89 -16.17 3.79
N ARG A 83 -0.84 -16.21 2.96
CA ARG A 83 0.39 -16.98 3.20
C ARG A 83 1.60 -16.28 2.58
N PHE A 84 2.70 -16.25 3.32
CA PHE A 84 4.00 -15.82 2.83
C PHE A 84 5.09 -16.66 3.50
N LYS A 85 5.86 -17.42 2.71
CA LYS A 85 6.77 -18.45 3.24
C LYS A 85 6.03 -19.36 4.24
N GLN A 86 6.50 -19.44 5.49
CA GLN A 86 5.86 -20.21 6.56
C GLN A 86 4.79 -19.42 7.33
N TRP A 87 4.72 -18.10 7.15
CA TRP A 87 3.74 -17.27 7.82
C TRP A 87 2.34 -17.53 7.26
N LYS A 88 1.36 -17.57 8.16
CA LYS A 88 -0.05 -17.67 7.82
C LYS A 88 -0.78 -16.48 8.41
N PHE A 89 -1.65 -15.86 7.61
CA PHE A 89 -2.64 -14.94 8.13
C PHE A 89 -3.52 -15.68 9.13
N LEU A 90 -3.76 -15.05 10.29
CA LEU A 90 -4.64 -15.58 11.32
C LEU A 90 -5.94 -14.79 11.36
N GLU A 91 -5.85 -13.48 11.55
CA GLU A 91 -7.01 -12.64 11.88
C GLU A 91 -6.75 -11.15 11.67
N CYS A 92 -7.85 -10.41 11.52
CA CYS A 92 -7.89 -8.97 11.73
C CYS A 92 -8.37 -8.71 13.15
N THR A 93 -7.70 -7.84 13.90
CA THR A 93 -8.05 -7.56 15.30
C THR A 93 -7.88 -6.09 15.62
N GLN A 94 -8.63 -5.58 16.59
CA GLN A 94 -8.51 -4.19 17.03
C GLN A 94 -7.33 -4.04 17.97
N ASP A 95 -6.52 -3.01 17.74
CA ASP A 95 -5.39 -2.66 18.57
C ASP A 95 -5.61 -1.29 19.19
N ASP A 96 -5.26 -1.15 20.46
CA ASP A 96 -5.44 0.06 21.25
C ASP A 96 -4.07 0.47 21.79
N VAL A 97 -3.74 1.76 21.68
CA VAL A 97 -2.52 2.34 22.26
C VAL A 97 -2.38 2.05 23.76
N ALA A 98 -3.50 1.95 24.48
CA ALA A 98 -3.52 1.62 25.90
C ALA A 98 -3.29 0.12 26.17
N ASN A 99 -3.54 -0.75 25.18
CA ASN A 99 -3.50 -2.20 25.30
C ASN A 99 -2.92 -2.83 24.01
N ARG A 100 -1.67 -2.47 23.69
CA ARG A 100 -0.99 -2.96 22.47
C ARG A 100 -0.88 -4.48 22.49
N GLN A 101 -1.29 -5.11 21.39
CA GLN A 101 -1.29 -6.56 21.25
C GLN A 101 0.12 -7.13 21.03
N LEU A 102 0.94 -6.41 20.29
CA LEU A 102 2.33 -6.76 20.01
C LEU A 102 3.25 -5.67 20.59
N PRO A 103 4.32 -6.04 21.30
CA PRO A 103 5.13 -5.09 22.05
C PRO A 103 6.23 -4.39 21.22
N THR A 104 6.60 -4.92 20.06
CA THR A 104 7.78 -4.46 19.30
C THR A 104 7.37 -3.82 18.00
N LEU A 105 7.60 -2.52 17.82
CA LEU A 105 7.51 -1.84 16.53
C LEU A 105 8.84 -2.01 15.77
N MET A 106 8.77 -2.37 14.50
CA MET A 106 9.94 -2.53 13.62
C MET A 106 10.27 -1.21 12.91
N ASP A 107 10.91 -0.29 13.64
CA ASP A 107 11.32 1.03 13.13
C ASP A 107 12.42 0.97 12.05
N SER A 108 13.02 -0.21 11.83
CA SER A 108 14.02 -0.41 10.76
C SER A 108 13.42 -0.44 9.36
N ILE A 109 12.09 -0.57 9.23
CA ILE A 109 11.39 -0.51 7.95
C ILE A 109 10.87 0.93 7.77
N PRO A 110 11.38 1.71 6.81
CA PRO A 110 10.83 3.03 6.52
C PRO A 110 9.34 2.95 6.19
N HIS A 111 8.56 3.94 6.62
CA HIS A 111 7.11 3.95 6.43
C HIS A 111 6.67 3.83 4.98
N GLU A 112 7.46 4.36 4.04
CA GLU A 112 7.22 4.29 2.59
C GLU A 112 7.62 2.95 1.94
N GLN A 113 8.27 2.06 2.71
CA GLN A 113 8.73 0.74 2.25
C GLN A 113 7.98 -0.38 2.96
N MET A 114 6.72 -0.18 3.36
CA MET A 114 5.97 -1.22 4.06
C MET A 114 5.32 -2.20 3.07
N SER A 115 5.52 -3.48 3.31
CA SER A 115 4.82 -4.58 2.66
C SER A 115 4.66 -5.75 3.63
N VAL A 116 3.75 -6.68 3.33
CA VAL A 116 3.59 -7.90 4.13
C VAL A 116 4.92 -8.66 4.20
N GLN A 117 5.63 -8.78 3.08
CA GLN A 117 6.88 -9.53 2.98
C GLN A 117 7.97 -8.93 3.86
N ARG A 118 8.16 -7.61 3.78
CA ARG A 118 9.20 -6.92 4.55
C ARG A 118 8.93 -7.00 6.05
N CYS A 119 7.68 -6.80 6.45
CA CYS A 119 7.32 -6.92 7.86
C CYS A 119 7.58 -8.34 8.39
N LEU A 120 7.10 -9.35 7.68
CA LEU A 120 7.22 -10.74 8.14
C LEU A 120 8.66 -11.28 8.08
N ASP A 121 9.47 -10.81 7.12
CA ASP A 121 10.90 -11.11 7.10
C ASP A 121 11.64 -10.41 8.26
N ALA A 122 11.28 -9.16 8.60
CA ALA A 122 11.84 -8.47 9.76
C ALA A 122 11.44 -9.13 11.09
N CYS A 123 10.17 -9.51 11.25
CA CYS A 123 9.72 -10.26 12.44
C CYS A 123 10.49 -11.58 12.57
N ALA A 124 10.65 -12.33 11.48
CA ALA A 124 11.40 -13.58 11.49
C ALA A 124 12.88 -13.37 11.83
N ALA A 125 13.52 -12.35 11.24
CA ALA A 125 14.91 -11.99 11.53
C ALA A 125 15.10 -11.54 13.00
N GLY A 126 14.08 -10.91 13.58
CA GLY A 126 14.03 -10.55 15.00
C GLY A 126 13.72 -11.71 15.94
N GLY A 127 13.49 -12.94 15.44
CA GLY A 127 13.16 -14.10 16.26
C GLY A 127 11.73 -14.11 16.81
N PHE A 128 10.82 -13.39 16.16
CA PHE A 128 9.41 -13.31 16.55
C PHE A 128 8.56 -14.33 15.78
N SER A 129 7.61 -14.95 16.48
CA SER A 129 6.67 -15.93 15.93
C SER A 129 5.32 -15.33 15.53
N VAL A 130 5.06 -14.08 15.93
CA VAL A 130 3.85 -13.31 15.58
C VAL A 130 4.28 -11.97 14.97
N GLY A 131 3.66 -11.60 13.87
CA GLY A 131 3.84 -10.33 13.17
C GLY A 131 2.49 -9.73 12.83
N ALA A 132 2.37 -8.41 12.84
CA ALA A 132 1.14 -7.72 12.53
C ALA A 132 1.43 -6.44 11.74
N LEU A 133 0.62 -6.15 10.74
CA LEU A 133 0.67 -4.89 10.01
C LEU A 133 -0.47 -3.99 10.44
N GLN A 134 -0.19 -2.70 10.62
CA GLN A 134 -1.15 -1.68 11.04
C GLN A 134 -1.03 -0.44 10.16
N PHE A 135 -2.17 0.19 9.86
CA PHE A 135 -2.26 1.51 9.25
C PHE A 135 -1.37 1.70 8.00
N ALA A 136 -1.33 0.71 7.11
CA ALA A 136 -0.55 0.69 5.86
C ALA A 136 0.98 0.64 6.01
N GLN A 137 1.53 1.15 7.11
CA GLN A 137 2.93 1.58 7.20
C GLN A 137 3.65 1.13 8.48
N GLU A 138 2.97 0.41 9.37
CA GLU A 138 3.55 -0.06 10.62
C GLU A 138 3.70 -1.58 10.60
N CYS A 139 4.81 -2.05 11.16
CA CYS A 139 5.08 -3.46 11.36
C CYS A 139 5.35 -3.71 12.84
N TRP A 140 4.52 -4.55 13.44
CA TRP A 140 4.60 -4.94 14.83
C TRP A 140 4.97 -6.42 14.95
N CYS A 141 5.82 -6.79 15.91
CA CYS A 141 6.28 -8.16 16.12
C CYS A 141 6.26 -8.54 17.60
N GLY A 142 6.11 -9.84 17.87
CA GLY A 142 6.07 -10.35 19.24
C GLY A 142 6.11 -11.87 19.33
N ASN A 143 6.37 -12.35 20.55
CA ASN A 143 6.21 -13.75 20.93
C ASN A 143 5.09 -13.80 21.98
N VAL A 144 3.85 -13.75 21.48
CA VAL A 144 2.64 -13.58 22.28
C VAL A 144 1.69 -14.76 22.08
N ALA A 145 0.80 -14.98 23.05
CA ALA A 145 -0.23 -16.00 22.93
C ALA A 145 -1.33 -15.56 21.94
N LEU A 146 -1.74 -16.48 21.08
CA LEU A 146 -2.79 -16.30 20.08
C LEU A 146 -3.95 -17.28 20.37
N PRO A 147 -5.16 -17.05 19.84
CA PRO A 147 -5.56 -15.90 19.01
C PRO A 147 -5.91 -14.66 19.84
N PHE A 148 -6.04 -13.52 19.16
CA PHE A 148 -6.63 -12.30 19.70
C PHE A 148 -8.17 -12.28 19.48
N PRO A 149 -8.90 -11.29 20.02
CA PRO A 149 -10.29 -11.07 19.63
C PRO A 149 -10.38 -10.58 18.18
N SER A 150 -10.87 -11.43 17.28
CA SER A 150 -11.01 -11.07 15.87
C SER A 150 -12.15 -10.07 15.63
N VAL A 151 -11.99 -9.21 14.62
CA VAL A 151 -13.01 -8.30 14.10
C VAL A 151 -13.26 -8.58 12.61
N ASP A 152 -14.21 -7.86 12.02
CA ASP A 152 -14.44 -7.93 10.57
C ASP A 152 -13.16 -7.64 9.79
N GLN A 153 -12.79 -8.56 8.90
CA GLN A 153 -11.62 -8.47 8.02
C GLN A 153 -11.64 -7.20 7.16
N ALA A 154 -12.82 -6.66 6.84
CA ALA A 154 -12.97 -5.41 6.11
C ALA A 154 -12.36 -4.20 6.83
N LYS A 155 -12.04 -4.31 8.12
CA LYS A 155 -11.32 -3.27 8.88
C LYS A 155 -9.80 -3.29 8.64
N CYS A 156 -9.25 -4.42 8.18
CA CYS A 156 -7.85 -4.55 7.79
C CYS A 156 -7.72 -4.42 6.26
N ASN A 157 -8.10 -3.26 5.73
CA ASN A 157 -8.21 -2.96 4.31
C ASN A 157 -7.33 -1.80 3.84
N SER A 158 -6.35 -1.36 4.64
CA SER A 158 -5.40 -0.32 4.24
C SER A 158 -4.36 -0.93 3.30
N PRO A 159 -4.23 -0.44 2.05
CA PRO A 159 -3.17 -0.89 1.15
C PRO A 159 -1.80 -0.60 1.75
N CYS A 160 -0.83 -1.49 1.54
CA CYS A 160 0.55 -1.25 1.95
C CYS A 160 1.17 -0.05 1.20
N THR A 161 2.15 0.61 1.80
CA THR A 161 2.80 1.79 1.20
C THR A 161 3.79 1.45 0.07
N ASP A 162 4.46 0.30 0.11
CA ASP A 162 5.36 -0.19 -0.95
C ASP A 162 4.60 -1.10 -1.94
N GLU A 163 3.83 -2.06 -1.41
CA GLU A 163 3.08 -3.06 -2.20
C GLU A 163 1.57 -2.79 -2.14
N ALA A 164 1.12 -1.75 -2.84
CA ALA A 164 -0.27 -1.26 -2.79
C ALA A 164 -1.33 -2.25 -3.30
N ASN A 165 -0.93 -3.41 -3.84
CA ASN A 165 -1.81 -4.54 -4.18
C ASN A 165 -2.02 -5.52 -3.02
N GLU A 166 -1.50 -5.23 -1.83
CA GLU A 166 -1.67 -6.04 -0.63
C GLU A 166 -2.23 -5.18 0.51
N PHE A 167 -2.98 -5.80 1.44
CA PHE A 167 -3.40 -5.13 2.67
C PHE A 167 -2.33 -5.20 3.76
N CYS A 168 -2.21 -4.10 4.51
CA CYS A 168 -1.29 -3.87 5.64
C CYS A 168 -2.07 -3.35 6.87
N GLY A 169 -3.13 -4.07 7.27
CA GLY A 169 -3.94 -3.70 8.44
C GLY A 169 -4.93 -2.58 8.17
N GLY A 170 -5.23 -1.80 9.22
CA GLY A 170 -6.13 -0.65 9.17
C GLY A 170 -5.85 0.37 10.27
N PRO A 171 -6.54 1.52 10.28
CA PRO A 171 -6.39 2.51 11.35
C PRO A 171 -6.89 1.94 12.69
N GLY A 172 -5.96 1.55 13.57
CA GLY A 172 -6.27 0.85 14.83
C GLY A 172 -6.65 -0.62 14.66
N PHE A 173 -6.34 -1.23 13.51
CA PHE A 173 -6.62 -2.65 13.25
C PHE A 173 -5.37 -3.36 12.75
N ASN A 174 -4.98 -4.41 13.46
CA ASN A 174 -3.84 -5.26 13.16
C ASN A 174 -4.26 -6.41 12.23
N GLN A 175 -3.55 -6.56 11.12
CA GLN A 175 -3.59 -7.76 10.28
C GLN A 175 -2.51 -8.72 10.76
N VAL A 176 -2.92 -9.76 11.50
CA VAL A 176 -2.04 -10.62 12.28
C VAL A 176 -1.65 -11.87 11.50
N TYR A 177 -0.36 -12.19 11.56
CA TYR A 177 0.28 -13.36 11.01
C TYR A 177 1.00 -14.14 12.11
N PHE A 178 1.06 -15.46 11.95
CA PHE A 178 1.83 -16.32 12.83
C PHE A 178 2.71 -17.28 12.03
N LEU A 179 3.88 -17.60 12.58
CA LEU A 179 4.72 -18.71 12.16
C LEU A 179 4.24 -19.98 12.89
N PRO A 180 3.65 -20.97 12.19
CA PRO A 180 3.33 -22.26 12.77
C PRO A 180 4.66 -23.01 12.99
N SER A 181 5.27 -22.78 14.15
CA SER A 181 6.43 -23.50 14.69
C SER A 181 7.58 -23.69 13.70
N ALA A 182 8.46 -22.69 13.54
CA ALA A 182 9.88 -23.04 13.39
C ALA A 182 10.26 -23.73 14.71
N ASN A 183 10.83 -24.93 14.69
CA ASN A 183 11.22 -25.65 15.91
C ASN A 183 12.12 -24.75 16.79
N PHE A 184 11.55 -24.10 17.81
CA PHE A 184 12.30 -23.34 18.80
C PHE A 184 12.89 -24.33 19.80
N THR A 185 14.14 -24.72 19.59
CA THR A 185 14.96 -25.30 20.66
C THR A 185 15.25 -24.21 21.67
N THR A 186 14.58 -24.26 22.82
CA THR A 186 15.00 -23.56 24.04
C THR A 186 16.38 -24.09 24.42
N SER A 187 17.40 -23.21 24.45
CA SER A 187 18.65 -23.47 25.17
C SER A 187 18.59 -22.79 26.53
#